data_AF-A0A521SAK3-F1
#
_entry.id   AF-A0A521SAK3-F1
#
_cell.length_a   1.000
_cell.length_b   1.000
_cell.length_c   1.000
_cell.angle_alpha   90.00
_cell.angle_beta   90.00
_cell.angle_gamma   90.00
#
_symmetry.space_group_name_H-M   'P 1'
#
loop_
_entity.id
_entity.type
_entity.pdbx_description
1 polymer ?
#
loop_
_entity_poly.entity_id
_entity_poly.type
_entity_poly.pdbx_seq_one_letter_code
_entity_poly.pdbx_strand_id
1 'polypeptide(L)' 'MKPIFDSQELARRFNEEEAVWRDYEHKRELRRWLGSRLPLPEEVLDYLDQLEAERERRVTWCVGRFAP' A
#
# COMPACT_ATOMS: atom_id res chain seq x y z
N MET A 1 -3.34 34.20 5.87
CA MET A 1 -2.59 33.41 6.88
C MET A 1 -3.21 32.01 6.89
N LYS A 2 -2.62 30.89 6.47
CA LYS A 2 -1.43 30.56 5.67
C LYS A 2 -1.78 29.17 5.03
N PRO A 3 -1.70 28.97 3.71
CA PRO A 3 -1.93 27.69 3.02
C PRO A 3 -0.83 26.64 3.24
N ILE A 4 0.05 26.85 4.22
CA ILE A 4 1.24 26.03 4.48
C ILE A 4 0.87 24.67 5.10
N PHE A 5 -0.26 24.60 5.80
CA PHE A 5 -0.81 23.33 6.31
C PHE A 5 -1.26 22.40 5.19
N ASP A 6 -1.70 22.96 4.06
CA ASP A 6 -2.20 22.17 2.92
C ASP A 6 -1.04 21.51 2.17
N SER A 7 0.06 22.24 1.92
CA SER A 7 1.21 21.67 1.21
C SER A 7 1.91 20.54 1.96
N GLN A 8 1.97 20.60 3.30
CA GLN A 8 2.58 19.54 4.11
C GLN A 8 1.69 18.30 4.18
N GLU A 9 0.38 18.49 4.32
CA GLU A 9 -0.59 17.39 4.31
C GLU A 9 -0.67 16.72 2.92
N LEU A 10 -0.62 17.50 1.84
CA LEU A 10 -0.52 16.99 0.47
C LEU A 10 0.77 16.21 0.25
N ALA A 11 1.91 16.73 0.70
CA ALA A 11 3.19 16.02 0.61
C ALA A 11 3.18 14.71 1.43
N ARG A 12 2.56 14.73 2.63
CA ARG A 12 2.38 13.54 3.45
C ARG A 12 1.57 12.47 2.72
N ARG A 13 0.40 12.84 2.19
CA ARG A 13 -0.47 11.92 1.42
C ARG A 13 0.22 11.38 0.17
N PHE A 14 0.91 12.25 -0.58
CA PHE A 14 1.67 11.84 -1.75
C PHE A 14 2.74 10.80 -1.38
N ASN A 15 3.51 11.05 -0.32
CA ASN A 15 4.54 10.11 0.15
C ASN A 15 3.94 8.79 0.64
N GLU A 16 2.76 8.82 1.28
CA GLU A 16 2.03 7.62 1.71
C GLU A 16 1.56 6.78 0.52
N GLU A 17 0.96 7.41 -0.49
CA GLU A 17 0.53 6.74 -1.72
C GLU A 17 1.73 6.21 -2.53
N GLU A 18 2.82 6.97 -2.64
CA GLU A 18 4.07 6.51 -3.26
C GLU A 18 4.66 5.30 -2.52
N ALA A 19 4.59 5.26 -1.19
CA ALA A 19 5.07 4.13 -0.41
C ALA A 19 4.22 2.87 -0.65
N VAL A 20 2.90 3.02 -0.74
CA VAL A 20 1.98 1.93 -1.13
C VAL A 20 2.33 1.44 -2.53
N TRP A 21 2.49 2.35 -3.49
CA TRP A 21 2.78 2.02 -4.88
C TRP A 21 4.08 1.22 -5.03
N ARG A 22 5.16 1.65 -4.37
CA ARG A 22 6.46 0.95 -4.43
C ARG A 22 6.40 -0.45 -3.83
N ASP A 23 5.69 -0.61 -2.73
CA ASP A 23 5.52 -1.94 -2.11
C ASP A 23 4.69 -2.87 -2.99
N TYR A 24 3.63 -2.35 -3.60
CA TYR A 24 2.84 -3.09 -4.58
C TYR A 24 3.70 -3.56 -5.75
N GLU A 25 4.48 -2.66 -6.38
CA GLU A 25 5.36 -3.05 -7.49
C GLU A 25 6.37 -4.10 -7.06
N HIS A 26 6.99 -3.93 -5.89
CA HIS A 26 7.94 -4.90 -5.36
C HIS A 26 7.30 -6.30 -5.17
N LYS A 27 6.12 -6.37 -4.56
CA LYS A 27 5.39 -7.63 -4.34
C LYS A 27 5.02 -8.29 -5.66
N ARG A 28 4.50 -7.51 -6.61
CA ARG A 28 4.14 -7.97 -7.95
C ARG A 28 5.33 -8.53 -8.72
N GLU A 29 6.45 -7.82 -8.72
CA GLU A 29 7.70 -8.27 -9.34
C GLU A 29 8.20 -9.56 -8.71
N LEU A 30 8.18 -9.65 -7.38
CA LEU A 30 8.59 -10.84 -6.64
C LEU A 30 7.69 -12.04 -6.99
N ARG A 31 6.37 -11.85 -7.03
CA ARG A 31 5.40 -12.89 -7.43
C ARG A 31 5.65 -13.38 -8.84
N ARG A 32 5.91 -12.47 -9.78
CA ARG A 32 6.23 -12.80 -11.18
C ARG A 32 7.54 -13.56 -11.30
N TRP A 33 8.56 -13.12 -10.57
CA TRP A 33 9.88 -13.75 -10.58
C TRP A 33 9.85 -15.17 -9.98
N LEU A 34 9.12 -15.37 -8.88
CA LEU A 34 8.96 -16.68 -8.24
C LEU A 34 8.03 -17.63 -9.03
N GLY A 35 7.25 -17.10 -9.96
CA GLY A 35 6.24 -17.84 -10.71
C GLY A 35 5.04 -18.18 -9.81
N SER A 36 3.95 -17.42 -9.93
CA SER A 36 2.71 -17.74 -9.22
C SER A 36 2.18 -19.11 -9.66
N ARG A 37 1.95 -19.99 -8.68
CA ARG A 37 1.27 -21.29 -8.89
C ARG A 37 -0.23 -21.22 -8.59
N LEU A 38 -0.73 -20.04 -8.24
CA LEU A 38 -2.14 -19.87 -7.91
C LEU A 38 -2.97 -19.93 -9.20
N PRO A 39 -4.09 -20.68 -9.24
CA PRO A 39 -4.96 -20.78 -10.40
C PRO A 39 -5.89 -19.56 -10.52
N LEU A 40 -5.33 -18.37 -10.28
CA LEU A 40 -6.06 -17.10 -10.31
C LEU A 40 -5.62 -16.29 -11.53
N PRO A 41 -6.53 -15.52 -12.14
CA PRO A 41 -6.18 -14.54 -13.17
C PRO A 41 -5.14 -13.54 -12.65
N GLU A 42 -4.28 -13.05 -13.54
CA GLU A 42 -3.23 -12.08 -13.20
C GLU A 42 -3.82 -10.81 -12.59
N GLU A 43 -5.00 -10.37 -13.03
CA GLU A 43 -5.69 -9.18 -12.51
C GLU A 43 -6.12 -9.36 -11.04
N VAL A 44 -6.53 -10.59 -10.68
CA VAL A 44 -6.89 -10.91 -9.29
C VAL A 44 -5.64 -10.94 -8.42
N LEU A 45 -4.53 -11.47 -8.95
CA LEU A 45 -3.25 -11.50 -8.24
C LEU A 45 -2.67 -10.09 -8.05
N ASP A 46 -2.71 -9.25 -9.09
CA ASP A 46 -2.30 -7.84 -9.01
C ASP A 46 -3.16 -7.09 -7.97
N TYR A 47 -4.46 -7.36 -7.91
CA TYR A 47 -5.34 -6.78 -6.89
C TYR A 47 -4.99 -7.23 -5.46
N LEU A 48 -4.64 -8.50 -5.27
CA LEU A 48 -4.21 -9.01 -3.96
C LEU A 48 -2.88 -8.40 -3.52
N ASP A 49 -1.91 -8.24 -4.43
CA ASP A 49 -0.64 -7.57 -4.15
C ASP A 49 -0.87 -6.11 -3.73
N GLN A 50 -1.80 -5.42 -4.41
CA GLN A 50 -2.18 -4.05 -4.06
C GLN A 50 -2.83 -3.98 -2.67
N LEU A 51 -3.80 -4.86 -2.37
CA LEU A 51 -4.44 -4.89 -1.05
C LEU A 51 -3.44 -5.18 0.08
N GLU A 52 -2.47 -6.05 -0.16
CA GLU A 52 -1.43 -6.34 0.83
C GLU A 52 -0.53 -5.14 1.07
N ALA A 53 -0.08 -4.46 0.01
CA ALA A 53 0.71 -3.23 0.11
C ALA A 53 -0.05 -2.12 0.85
N GLU A 54 -1.34 -1.94 0.54
CA GLU A 54 -2.20 -1.00 1.26
C GLU A 54 -2.32 -1.36 2.75
N ARG A 55 -2.52 -2.65 3.09
CA ARG A 55 -2.64 -3.10 4.49
C ARG A 55 -1.37 -2.88 5.29
N GLU A 56 -0.20 -3.04 4.68
CA GLU A 56 1.10 -2.88 5.33
C GLU A 56 1.46 -1.40 5.53
N ARG A 57 1.10 -0.53 4.59
CA ARG A 57 1.50 0.90 4.60
C ARG A 57 0.46 1.83 5.16
N ARG A 58 -0.83 1.54 4.99
CA ARG A 58 -1.89 2.25 5.71
C ARG A 58 -1.94 1.63 7.09
N VAL A 59 -1.38 2.34 8.09
CA VAL A 59 -1.47 1.91 9.49
C VAL A 59 -2.94 1.93 9.89
N THR A 60 -3.65 0.83 9.66
CA THR A 60 -4.96 0.58 10.26
C THR A 60 -4.72 0.28 11.72
N TRP A 61 -4.60 1.33 12.54
CA TRP A 61 -4.91 1.19 13.96
C TRP A 61 -6.38 0.76 13.99
N CYS A 62 -6.64 -0.53 14.20
CA CYS A 62 -8.00 -0.98 14.46
C CYS A 62 -8.54 -0.11 15.60
N VAL A 63 -9.57 0.68 15.33
CA VAL A 63 -10.25 1.45 16.36
C VAL A 63 -10.72 0.43 17.42
N GLY A 64 -10.16 0.53 18.64
CA GLY A 64 -10.44 -0.40 19.73
C GLY A 64 -9.30 -1.35 20.13
N ARG A 65 -8.16 -1.39 19.42
CA ARG A 65 -6.97 -2.08 19.91
C ARG A 65 -6.19 -1.14 20.83
N PHE A 66 -6.50 -1.19 22.13
CA PHE A 66 -5.60 -0.67 23.16
C PHE A 66 -4.29 -1.46 23.07
N ALA A 67 -3.21 -0.81 22.63
CA ALA A 67 -1.87 -1.30 22.89
C ALA A 67 -1.54 -0.94 24.37
N PRO A 68 -0.97 -1.88 25.16
CA PRO A 68 -0.53 -1.60 26.52
C PRO A 68 0.63 -0.59 26.56
#